data_AF-A0A7C7JF13-F1
#
_entry.id   AF-A0A7C7JF13-F1
#
_cell.length_a   1.000
_cell.length_b   1.000
_cell.length_c   1.000
_cell.angle_alpha   90.00
_cell.angle_beta   90.00
_cell.angle_gamma   90.00
#
_symmetry.space_group_name_H-M   'P 1'
#
loop_
_entity.id
_entity.type
_entity.pdbx_description
1 polymer ?
#
loop_
_entity_poly.entity_id
_entity_poly.type
_entity_poly.pdbx_seq_one_letter_code
_entity_poly.pdbx_strand_id
1 'polypeptide(L)'
;MNEIIITVIVLILFLLVFLFGRKEQVSQAALDKEGFQAEKDSWSKEEIKSHGDIDATRDEMNKLIEAKLDADPDEGIHLKYIINEWADLKKRVFSERRSWVRNPEKDSE
;
A
#
# COMPACT_ATOMS: atom_id res chain seq x y z
N MET A 1 37.84 -46.40 22.81
CA MET A 1 38.23 -44.97 22.79
C MET A 1 37.88 -44.32 21.46
N ASN A 2 38.28 -44.90 20.31
CA ASN A 2 37.94 -44.37 18.98
C ASN A 2 36.43 -44.34 18.68
N GLU A 3 35.64 -45.35 19.06
CA GLU A 3 34.19 -45.34 18.81
C GLU A 3 33.48 -44.17 19.51
N ILE A 4 33.80 -43.92 20.78
CA ILE A 4 33.24 -42.80 21.55
C ILE A 4 33.60 -41.46 20.90
N ILE A 5 34.85 -41.31 20.44
CA ILE A 5 35.32 -40.10 19.75
C ILE A 5 34.54 -39.90 18.43
N ILE A 6 34.33 -40.96 17.66
CA ILE A 6 33.56 -40.90 16.41
C ILE A 6 32.11 -40.53 16.68
N THR A 7 31.47 -41.10 17.72
CA THR A 7 30.09 -40.77 18.09
C THR A 7 29.95 -39.28 18.47
N VAL A 8 30.90 -38.74 19.23
CA VAL A 8 30.91 -37.31 19.59
C VAL A 8 31.05 -36.41 18.36
N ILE A 9 31.93 -36.77 17.42
CA ILE A 9 32.12 -36.01 16.18
C ILE A 9 30.84 -35.98 15.33
N VAL A 10 30.16 -37.12 15.19
CA VAL A 10 28.90 -37.21 14.44
C VAL A 10 27.81 -36.37 15.11
N LEU A 11 27.71 -36.37 16.44
CA LEU A 11 26.77 -35.53 17.19
C LEU A 11 27.01 -34.03 16.97
N ILE A 12 28.27 -33.60 16.97
CA ILE A 12 28.63 -32.21 16.70
C ILE A 12 28.26 -31.81 15.28
N LEU A 13 28.53 -32.67 14.29
CA LEU A 13 28.14 -32.40 12.90
C LEU A 13 26.61 -32.30 12.76
N PHE A 14 25.86 -33.16 13.44
CA PHE A 14 24.40 -33.11 13.44
C PHE A 14 23.86 -31.80 14.05
N LEU A 15 24.44 -31.35 15.16
CA LEU A 15 24.08 -30.08 15.80
C LEU A 15 24.38 -28.88 14.90
N LEU A 16 25.53 -28.89 14.19
CA LEU A 16 25.87 -27.83 13.24
C LEU A 16 24.86 -27.74 12.10
N VAL A 17 24.52 -28.87 11.46
CA VAL A 17 23.53 -28.90 10.37
C VAL A 17 22.15 -28.40 10.86
N PHE A 18 21.73 -28.83 12.05
CA PHE A 18 20.44 -28.44 12.63
C PHE A 18 20.38 -26.94 12.96
N LEU A 19 21.47 -26.35 13.46
CA LEU A 19 21.55 -24.92 13.78
C LEU A 19 21.60 -24.03 12.53
N PHE A 20 22.36 -24.43 11.51
CA PHE A 20 22.45 -23.67 10.25
C PHE A 20 21.13 -23.69 9.47
N GLY A 21 20.48 -24.86 9.34
CA GLY A 21 19.22 -24.98 8.61
C GLY A 21 18.05 -24.17 9.23
N ARG A 22 18.07 -23.97 10.55
CA ARG A 22 17.03 -23.19 11.25
C ARG A 22 17.22 -21.68 11.11
N LYS A 23 18.46 -21.20 11.05
CA LYS A 23 18.76 -19.77 10.95
C LYS A 23 18.30 -19.18 9.61
N GLU A 24 18.46 -19.93 8.53
CA GLU A 24 18.10 -19.49 7.18
C GLU A 24 16.59 -19.37 6.99
N GLN A 25 15.81 -20.34 7.48
CA GLN A 25 14.35 -20.31 7.44
C GLN A 25 13.75 -19.18 8.28
N VAL A 26 14.29 -18.95 9.49
CA VAL A 26 13.82 -17.85 10.36
C VAL A 26 14.20 -16.48 9.80
N SER A 27 15.38 -16.37 9.17
CA SER A 27 15.83 -15.13 8.55
C SER A 27 14.97 -14.75 7.34
N GLN A 28 14.58 -15.71 6.49
CA GLN A 28 13.70 -15.43 5.35
C GLN A 28 12.30 -15.01 5.81
N ALA A 29 11.72 -15.71 6.79
CA ALA A 29 10.41 -15.35 7.35
C ALA A 29 10.39 -13.96 8.00
N ALA A 30 11.51 -13.51 8.58
CA ALA A 30 11.65 -12.16 9.12
C ALA A 30 11.71 -11.09 8.01
N LEU A 31 12.48 -11.35 6.94
CA LEU A 31 12.59 -10.46 5.78
C LEU A 31 11.26 -10.30 5.05
N ASP A 32 10.52 -11.39 4.83
CA ASP A 32 9.21 -11.35 4.20
C ASP A 32 8.20 -10.54 5.03
N LYS A 33 8.28 -10.65 6.36
CA LYS A 33 7.45 -9.88 7.28
C LYS A 33 7.78 -8.38 7.27
N GLU A 34 9.07 -8.03 7.20
CA GLU A 34 9.51 -6.64 7.11
C GLU A 34 9.10 -5.99 5.79
N GLY A 35 9.23 -6.70 4.66
CA GLY A 35 8.77 -6.23 3.35
C GLY A 35 7.27 -5.96 3.33
N PHE A 36 6.47 -6.90 3.87
CA PHE A 36 5.02 -6.74 3.96
C PHE A 36 4.60 -5.58 4.89
N GLN A 37 5.32 -5.36 5.99
CA GLN A 37 5.08 -4.21 6.87
C GLN A 37 5.43 -2.89 6.18
N ALA A 38 6.53 -2.83 5.44
CA ALA A 38 6.93 -1.63 4.70
C ALA A 38 5.92 -1.25 3.61
N GLU A 39 5.37 -2.24 2.89
CA GLU A 39 4.32 -2.02 1.89
C GLU A 39 3.00 -1.58 2.53
N LYS A 40 2.61 -2.21 3.65
CA LYS A 40 1.43 -1.78 4.40
C LYS A 40 1.57 -0.35 4.93
N ASP A 41 2.74 0.05 5.41
CA ASP A 41 3.02 1.39 5.91
C ASP A 41 3.05 2.43 4.78
N SER A 42 3.52 2.07 3.58
CA SER A 42 3.47 2.97 2.42
C SER A 42 2.03 3.22 1.98
N TRP A 43 1.21 2.17 1.91
CA TRP A 43 -0.22 2.30 1.61
C TRP A 43 -0.95 3.09 2.69
N SER A 44 -0.67 2.86 3.97
CA SER A 44 -1.29 3.62 5.07
C SER A 44 -0.96 5.12 5.03
N LYS A 45 0.21 5.50 4.51
CA LYS A 45 0.62 6.91 4.35
C LYS A 45 0.01 7.57 3.13
N GLU A 46 -0.20 6.81 2.05
CA GLU A 46 -0.85 7.30 0.83
C GLU A 46 -2.38 7.40 0.98
N GLU A 47 -2.97 6.62 1.90
CA GLU A 47 -4.42 6.44 2.03
C GLU A 47 -5.17 7.53 2.81
N ILE A 48 -4.52 8.49 3.46
CA ILE A 48 -5.23 9.48 4.30
C ILE A 48 -5.35 10.83 3.60
N LYS A 49 -5.84 10.85 2.36
CA LYS A 49 -6.53 12.05 1.84
C LYS A 49 -8.02 11.83 2.05
N SER A 50 -8.63 12.62 2.91
CA SER A 50 -10.08 12.58 3.13
C SER A 50 -10.83 13.03 1.87
N HIS A 51 -12.12 12.73 1.79
CA HIS A 51 -12.97 13.24 0.70
C HIS A 51 -12.88 14.77 0.61
N GLY A 52 -12.76 15.46 1.74
CA GLY A 52 -12.58 16.92 1.78
C GLY A 52 -11.24 17.39 1.20
N ASP A 53 -10.16 16.63 1.40
CA ASP A 53 -8.85 16.96 0.81
C ASP A 53 -8.85 16.76 -0.71
N ILE A 54 -9.58 15.76 -1.20
CA ILE A 54 -9.78 15.54 -2.64
C ILE A 54 -10.57 16.70 -3.25
N ASP A 55 -11.66 17.11 -2.59
CA ASP A 55 -12.48 18.24 -3.04
C ASP A 55 -11.71 19.57 -3.03
N ALA A 56 -10.93 19.83 -1.97
CA ALA A 56 -10.07 20.99 -1.90
C ALA A 56 -9.04 21.02 -3.04
N THR A 57 -8.42 19.87 -3.33
CA THR A 57 -7.45 19.73 -4.43
C THR A 57 -8.12 19.98 -5.79
N ARG A 58 -9.29 19.37 -6.02
CA ARG A 58 -10.08 19.55 -7.25
C ARG A 58 -10.42 21.02 -7.48
N ASP A 59 -10.91 21.69 -6.44
CA ASP A 59 -11.34 23.08 -6.52
C ASP A 59 -10.17 24.04 -6.73
N GLU A 60 -9.01 23.78 -6.11
CA GLU A 60 -7.77 24.52 -6.36
C GLU A 60 -7.31 24.38 -7.81
N MET A 61 -7.28 23.16 -8.34
CA MET A 61 -6.85 22.91 -9.72
C MET A 61 -7.82 23.55 -10.74
N ASN A 62 -9.12 23.49 -10.49
CA ASN A 62 -10.12 24.14 -11.35
C ASN A 62 -9.96 25.67 -11.36
N LYS A 63 -9.66 26.29 -10.20
CA LYS A 63 -9.35 27.74 -10.13
C LYS A 63 -8.07 28.10 -10.88
N LEU A 64 -7.04 27.26 -10.81
CA LEU A 64 -5.81 27.48 -11.56
C LEU A 64 -6.04 27.43 -13.07
N ILE A 65 -6.91 26.52 -13.52
CA ILE A 65 -7.31 26.43 -14.92
C ILE A 65 -8.06 27.68 -15.35
N GLU A 66 -9.03 28.14 -14.58
CA GLU A 66 -9.74 29.39 -14.85
C GLU A 66 -8.79 30.58 -14.91
N ALA A 67 -7.81 30.66 -14.01
CA ALA A 67 -6.87 31.76 -13.97
C ALA A 67 -5.81 31.75 -15.09
N LYS A 68 -5.50 30.58 -15.66
CA LYS A 68 -4.37 30.42 -16.61
C LYS A 68 -4.81 30.10 -18.04
N LEU A 69 -5.95 29.46 -18.21
CA LEU A 69 -6.49 28.98 -19.49
C LEU A 69 -7.74 29.75 -19.91
N ASP A 70 -8.05 30.89 -19.28
CA ASP A 70 -9.19 31.76 -19.64
C ASP A 70 -9.21 32.17 -21.12
N ALA A 71 -8.06 32.13 -21.79
CA ALA A 71 -7.89 32.47 -23.20
C ALA A 71 -8.24 31.33 -24.18
N ASP A 72 -8.30 30.06 -23.73
CA ASP A 72 -8.70 28.91 -24.54
C ASP A 72 -9.78 28.09 -23.80
N PRO A 73 -11.06 28.34 -24.11
CA PRO A 73 -12.17 27.73 -23.38
C PRO A 73 -12.23 26.22 -23.58
N ASP A 74 -11.81 25.68 -24.72
CA ASP A 74 -11.96 24.25 -25.03
C ASP A 74 -10.93 23.40 -24.26
N GLU A 75 -9.67 23.85 -24.20
CA GLU A 75 -8.63 23.18 -23.41
C GLU A 75 -8.93 23.24 -21.90
N GLY A 76 -9.41 24.39 -21.42
CA GLY A 76 -9.81 24.57 -20.03
C GLY A 76 -10.99 23.66 -19.63
N ILE A 77 -11.98 23.50 -20.51
CA ILE A 77 -13.12 22.59 -20.28
C ILE A 77 -12.65 21.14 -20.19
N HIS A 78 -11.79 20.70 -21.11
CA HIS A 78 -11.31 19.31 -21.12
C HIS A 78 -10.49 18.98 -19.87
N LEU A 79 -9.62 19.90 -19.44
CA LEU A 79 -8.80 19.68 -18.27
C LEU A 79 -9.62 19.66 -16.96
N LYS A 80 -10.62 20.53 -16.84
CA LYS A 80 -11.60 20.48 -15.73
C LYS A 80 -12.35 19.16 -15.68
N TYR A 81 -12.75 18.63 -16.84
CA TYR A 81 -13.41 17.32 -16.93
C TYR A 81 -12.51 16.21 -16.37
N ILE A 82 -11.24 16.16 -16.78
CA ILE A 82 -10.28 15.15 -16.29
C ILE A 82 -10.10 15.26 -14.76
N ILE A 83 -9.98 16.47 -14.22
CA ILE A 83 -9.81 16.68 -12.78
C ILE A 83 -11.05 16.24 -11.98
N ASN A 84 -12.24 16.53 -12.50
CA ASN A 84 -13.48 16.11 -11.86
C ASN A 84 -13.63 14.57 -11.88
N GLU A 85 -13.36 13.93 -13.02
CA GLU A 85 -13.37 12.46 -13.15
C GLU A 85 -12.35 11.80 -12.22
N TRP A 86 -11.14 12.38 -12.09
CA TRP A 86 -10.13 11.90 -11.15
C TRP A 86 -10.61 11.99 -9.69
N ALA A 87 -11.23 13.12 -9.31
CA ALA A 87 -11.75 13.31 -7.96
C ALA A 87 -12.84 12.28 -7.64
N ASP A 88 -13.76 12.05 -8.56
CA ASP A 88 -14.85 11.08 -8.41
C ASP A 88 -14.32 9.63 -8.35
N LEU A 89 -13.34 9.29 -9.18
CA LEU A 89 -12.67 7.98 -9.11
C LEU A 89 -12.00 7.76 -7.76
N LYS A 90 -11.26 8.75 -7.24
CA LYS A 90 -10.62 8.64 -5.93
C LYS A 90 -11.65 8.44 -4.83
N LYS A 91 -12.75 9.20 -4.82
CA LYS A 91 -13.84 9.04 -3.85
C LYS A 91 -14.49 7.65 -3.93
N ARG A 92 -14.72 7.14 -5.14
CA ARG A 92 -15.28 5.80 -5.36
C ARG A 92 -14.36 4.70 -4.83
N VAL A 93 -13.05 4.80 -5.10
CA VAL A 93 -12.07 3.84 -4.57
C VAL A 93 -12.10 3.84 -3.03
N PHE A 94 -12.25 5.01 -2.40
CA PHE A 94 -12.38 5.11 -0.94
C PHE A 94 -13.68 4.49 -0.40
N SER A 95 -14.81 4.67 -1.08
CA SER A 95 -16.09 4.08 -0.67
C SER A 95 -16.14 2.57 -0.94
N GLU A 96 -15.58 2.11 -2.05
CA GLU A 96 -15.52 0.70 -2.43
C GLU A 96 -14.51 -0.10 -1.60
N ARG A 97 -13.35 0.47 -1.22
CA ARG A 97 -12.45 -0.17 -0.25
C ARG A 97 -13.12 -0.36 1.11
N ARG A 98 -14.00 0.57 1.48
CA ARG A 98 -14.86 0.48 2.67
C ARG A 98 -16.15 -0.30 2.41
N SER A 99 -16.40 -0.89 1.23
CA SER A 99 -17.67 -1.56 0.93
C SER A 99 -17.93 -2.85 1.73
N TRP A 100 -16.89 -3.47 2.29
CA TRP A 100 -17.04 -4.54 3.30
C TRP A 100 -17.43 -3.99 4.69
N VAL A 101 -17.34 -2.68 4.90
CA VAL A 101 -17.70 -1.94 6.12
C VAL A 101 -18.86 -1.00 5.76
N ARG A 102 -20.10 -1.53 5.75
CA ARG A 102 -21.40 -0.83 5.59
C ARG A 102 -21.35 0.53 4.88
N ASN A 103 -21.83 0.60 3.65
CA ASN A 103 -22.00 1.86 2.94
C ASN A 103 -23.38 2.48 3.25
N PRO A 104 -23.48 3.53 4.09
CA PRO A 104 -24.78 4.09 4.50
C PRO A 104 -25.59 4.68 3.35
N GLU A 105 -24.95 5.02 2.22
CA GLU A 105 -25.61 5.55 1.02
C GLU A 105 -26.18 4.47 0.10
N LYS A 106 -25.78 3.19 0.25
CA LYS A 106 -26.33 2.08 -0.56
C LYS A 106 -27.66 1.56 -0.02
N ASP A 107 -27.96 1.83 1.24
CA ASP A 107 -29.16 1.32 1.92
C ASP A 107 -30.31 2.36 1.96
N SER A 108 -30.15 3.50 1.27
CA SER A 108 -31.13 4.59 1.22
C SER A 108 -31.98 4.64 -0.06
N GLU A 109 -31.92 3.61 -0.91
CA GLU A 109 -32.89 3.36 -2.01
C GLU A 109 -33.92 2.28 -1.59
#